data_AF-H8ZT76-F1
#
_entry.id   AF-H8ZT76-F1
#
_cell.length_a   1.000
_cell.length_b   1.000
_cell.length_c   1.000
_cell.angle_alpha   90.00
_cell.angle_beta   90.00
_cell.angle_gamma   90.00
#
_symmetry.space_group_name_H-M   'P 1'
#
loop_
_entity.id
_entity.type
_entity.pdbx_description
1 polymer ?
#
loop_
_entity_poly.entity_id
_entity_poly.type
_entity_poly.pdbx_seq_one_letter_code
_entity_poly.pdbx_strand_id
1 'polypeptide(L)'
;SAFHGRGMDVCLDVKDVNLIHWLHANSFRTSHYPYAEEMYRLCNREGIVIIDEVPAVGIGAGAGINPYETFPIREHHEQVIKDMIARDKNHPCVVMWSLGNEPDTENFPESAYEYWHPLYELAHETDPSDRPVTLVCCQNNYEKDIVTRSMDVVCINRYYGWYNLSGDLDAACYGLNLELDFWEKQNKPVMITEYGADAVAGIHECVPEMFSEEFQVEFYKRQNAQFDKRKFFIGEHV
;
A
#
# COMPACT_ATOMS: atom_id res chain seq x y z
N SER A 1 26.56 -16.89 -3.55
CA SER A 1 25.79 -16.97 -2.29
C SER A 1 24.44 -17.60 -2.64
N ALA A 2 23.83 -18.41 -1.77
CA ALA A 2 22.44 -18.86 -1.97
C ALA A 2 21.40 -17.78 -1.63
N PHE A 3 21.85 -16.70 -0.97
CA PHE A 3 21.02 -15.55 -0.62
C PHE A 3 21.42 -14.34 -1.46
N HIS A 4 20.46 -13.78 -2.20
CA HIS A 4 20.67 -12.64 -3.10
C HIS A 4 20.30 -11.27 -2.48
N GLY A 5 19.83 -11.23 -1.23
CA GLY A 5 19.49 -9.97 -0.54
C GLY A 5 18.46 -9.17 -1.32
N ARG A 6 18.68 -7.84 -1.48
CA ARG A 6 17.90 -6.97 -2.39
C ARG A 6 18.42 -6.97 -3.83
N GLY A 7 19.40 -7.81 -4.14
CA GLY A 7 19.94 -7.94 -5.49
C GLY A 7 18.91 -8.59 -6.41
N MET A 8 18.90 -8.16 -7.66
CA MET A 8 18.04 -8.70 -8.70
C MET A 8 18.32 -10.20 -8.93
N ASP A 9 17.27 -11.00 -9.05
CA ASP A 9 17.32 -12.42 -9.41
C ASP A 9 16.23 -12.76 -10.42
N VAL A 10 16.59 -12.81 -11.71
CA VAL A 10 15.66 -13.08 -12.81
C VAL A 10 14.94 -14.42 -12.67
N CYS A 11 15.58 -15.43 -12.05
CA CYS A 11 14.95 -16.72 -11.85
C CYS A 11 13.85 -16.64 -10.79
N LEU A 12 14.08 -15.83 -9.75
CA LEU A 12 13.09 -15.56 -8.72
C LEU A 12 11.94 -14.71 -9.30
N ASP A 13 12.22 -13.68 -10.08
CA ASP A 13 11.19 -12.86 -10.72
C ASP A 13 10.21 -13.71 -11.56
N VAL A 14 10.74 -14.61 -12.39
CA VAL A 14 9.92 -15.53 -13.20
C VAL A 14 9.12 -16.48 -12.30
N LYS A 15 9.73 -17.02 -11.25
CA LYS A 15 9.03 -17.90 -10.31
C LYS A 15 7.88 -17.16 -9.63
N ASP A 16 8.12 -15.96 -9.13
CA ASP A 16 7.17 -15.16 -8.37
C ASP A 16 5.98 -14.74 -9.25
N VAL A 17 6.23 -14.31 -10.49
CA VAL A 17 5.13 -14.01 -11.44
C VAL A 17 4.30 -15.25 -11.78
N ASN A 18 4.93 -16.43 -11.90
CA ASN A 18 4.17 -17.68 -12.09
C ASN A 18 3.35 -18.05 -10.84
N LEU A 19 3.85 -17.76 -9.64
CA LEU A 19 3.08 -17.95 -8.41
C LEU A 19 1.91 -16.98 -8.30
N ILE A 20 2.07 -15.72 -8.72
CA ILE A 20 0.98 -14.73 -8.82
C ILE A 20 -0.14 -15.28 -9.72
N HIS A 21 0.21 -15.79 -10.90
CA HIS A 21 -0.77 -16.44 -11.80
C HIS A 21 -1.43 -17.67 -11.17
N TRP A 22 -0.65 -18.49 -10.47
CA TRP A 22 -1.15 -19.68 -9.78
C TRP A 22 -2.14 -19.33 -8.65
N LEU A 23 -1.91 -18.22 -7.95
CA LEU A 23 -2.81 -17.66 -6.94
C LEU A 23 -4.06 -17.00 -7.55
N HIS A 24 -4.11 -16.86 -8.88
CA HIS A 24 -5.13 -16.09 -9.60
C HIS A 24 -5.14 -14.59 -9.26
N ALA A 25 -4.01 -14.07 -8.77
CA ALA A 25 -3.80 -12.64 -8.57
C ALA A 25 -3.46 -11.97 -9.92
N ASN A 26 -3.74 -10.66 -10.01
CA ASN A 26 -3.55 -9.88 -11.23
C ASN A 26 -2.70 -8.61 -11.03
N SER A 27 -2.28 -8.32 -9.80
CA SER A 27 -1.54 -7.11 -9.49
C SER A 27 -0.63 -7.26 -8.27
N PHE A 28 0.38 -6.40 -8.19
CA PHE A 28 1.15 -6.17 -6.96
C PHE A 28 1.61 -4.71 -6.87
N ARG A 29 2.06 -4.31 -5.67
CA ARG A 29 2.66 -3.01 -5.38
C ARG A 29 4.17 -3.17 -5.17
N THR A 30 4.98 -2.25 -5.69
CA THR A 30 6.44 -2.28 -5.51
C THR A 30 6.86 -1.72 -4.14
N SER A 31 6.32 -2.27 -3.07
CA SER A 31 6.65 -1.84 -1.70
C SER A 31 8.14 -2.12 -1.41
N HIS A 32 8.94 -1.18 -0.91
CA HIS A 32 8.71 0.28 -0.79
C HIS A 32 9.75 1.05 -1.59
N TYR A 33 9.94 0.67 -2.85
CA TYR A 33 10.89 1.29 -3.77
C TYR A 33 10.64 0.81 -5.21
N PRO A 34 11.05 1.58 -6.22
CA PRO A 34 10.96 1.15 -7.60
C PRO A 34 11.82 -0.11 -7.80
N TYR A 35 11.27 -1.15 -8.42
CA TYR A 35 11.96 -2.42 -8.64
C TYR A 35 12.94 -2.32 -9.82
N ALA A 36 13.61 -3.44 -10.15
CA ALA A 36 14.44 -3.54 -11.35
C ALA A 36 13.57 -3.47 -12.62
N GLU A 37 14.07 -2.80 -13.67
CA GLU A 37 13.33 -2.59 -14.93
C GLU A 37 12.83 -3.89 -15.56
N GLU A 38 13.56 -4.99 -15.41
CA GLU A 38 13.20 -6.29 -15.94
C GLU A 38 11.90 -6.84 -15.33
N MET A 39 11.60 -6.53 -14.05
CA MET A 39 10.34 -6.92 -13.44
C MET A 39 9.17 -6.25 -14.16
N TYR A 40 9.28 -4.95 -14.46
CA TYR A 40 8.25 -4.23 -15.23
C TYR A 40 8.15 -4.73 -16.68
N ARG A 41 9.27 -5.09 -17.32
CA ARG A 41 9.24 -5.72 -18.66
C ARG A 41 8.57 -7.10 -18.62
N LEU A 42 8.79 -7.86 -17.54
CA LEU A 42 8.14 -9.15 -17.32
C LEU A 42 6.63 -8.95 -17.12
N CYS A 43 6.22 -8.02 -16.26
CA CYS A 43 4.81 -7.74 -16.00
C CYS A 43 4.06 -7.21 -17.23
N ASN A 44 4.71 -6.39 -18.07
CA ASN A 44 4.18 -6.00 -19.38
C ASN A 44 3.88 -7.22 -20.27
N ARG A 45 4.74 -8.24 -20.23
CA ARG A 45 4.59 -9.46 -21.05
C ARG A 45 3.53 -10.39 -20.48
N GLU A 46 3.51 -10.55 -19.17
CA GLU A 46 2.68 -11.52 -18.45
C GLU A 46 1.29 -10.97 -18.09
N GLY A 47 1.05 -9.68 -18.30
CA GLY A 47 -0.25 -9.05 -18.04
C GLY A 47 -0.55 -8.85 -16.55
N ILE A 48 0.46 -8.52 -15.75
CA ILE A 48 0.33 -8.20 -14.33
C ILE A 48 0.34 -6.69 -14.13
N VAL A 49 -0.59 -6.18 -13.34
CA VAL A 49 -0.75 -4.75 -13.04
C VAL A 49 0.15 -4.32 -11.88
N ILE A 50 0.75 -3.13 -11.96
CA ILE A 50 1.66 -2.59 -10.96
C ILE A 50 1.14 -1.25 -10.43
N ILE A 51 1.16 -1.12 -9.10
CA ILE A 51 1.22 0.18 -8.40
C ILE A 51 2.70 0.46 -8.12
N ASP A 52 3.25 1.48 -8.78
CA ASP A 52 4.68 1.78 -8.72
C ASP A 52 4.97 2.86 -7.67
N GLU A 53 5.90 2.57 -6.77
CA GLU A 53 6.09 3.32 -5.53
C GLU A 53 7.52 3.87 -5.38
N VAL A 54 7.61 5.17 -5.06
CA VAL A 54 8.89 5.81 -4.73
C VAL A 54 9.42 5.34 -3.37
N PRO A 55 10.74 5.47 -3.09
CA PRO A 55 11.34 4.99 -1.84
C PRO A 55 11.09 5.93 -0.64
N ALA A 56 9.91 6.54 -0.55
CA ALA A 56 9.53 7.50 0.48
C ALA A 56 8.70 6.82 1.59
N VAL A 57 9.38 6.03 2.43
CA VAL A 57 8.79 5.34 3.58
C VAL A 57 9.31 5.92 4.89
N GLY A 58 8.43 6.03 5.90
CA GLY A 58 8.83 6.43 7.26
C GLY A 58 9.06 7.94 7.44
N ILE A 59 8.34 8.78 6.67
CA ILE A 59 8.32 10.23 6.89
C ILE A 59 7.42 10.53 8.11
N GLY A 60 7.97 10.27 9.30
CA GLY A 60 7.29 10.42 10.57
C GLY A 60 8.30 10.44 11.72
N ALA A 61 8.03 11.26 12.75
CA ALA A 61 8.89 11.38 13.93
C ALA A 61 8.09 11.38 15.25
N GLY A 62 6.83 10.93 15.18
CA GLY A 62 5.87 10.99 16.27
C GLY A 62 5.36 12.41 16.54
N ALA A 63 4.37 12.53 17.43
CA ALA A 63 3.63 13.77 17.68
C ALA A 63 4.48 14.95 18.22
N GLY A 64 5.72 14.72 18.64
CA GLY A 64 6.60 15.75 19.19
C GLY A 64 7.46 16.49 18.17
N ILE A 65 7.60 15.97 16.95
CA ILE A 65 8.50 16.51 15.93
C ILE A 65 7.76 16.52 14.60
N ASN A 66 7.59 17.71 14.02
CA ASN A 66 7.02 17.84 12.68
C ASN A 66 8.07 17.43 11.62
N PRO A 67 7.96 16.25 10.98
CA PRO A 67 8.96 15.80 10.01
C PRO A 67 8.99 16.69 8.77
N TYR A 68 7.87 17.33 8.43
CA TYR A 68 7.73 18.17 7.23
C TYR A 68 8.49 19.50 7.34
N GLU A 69 8.76 19.95 8.56
CA GLU A 69 9.58 21.14 8.82
C GLU A 69 11.03 20.78 9.14
N THR A 70 11.28 19.59 9.70
CA THR A 70 12.59 19.23 10.27
C THR A 70 13.44 18.34 9.37
N PHE A 71 12.84 17.52 8.51
CA PHE A 71 13.57 16.61 7.64
C PHE A 71 13.86 17.30 6.29
N PRO A 72 15.14 17.43 5.87
CA PRO A 72 15.51 18.08 4.61
C PRO A 72 15.35 17.12 3.41
N ILE A 73 14.15 16.56 3.24
CA ILE A 73 13.88 15.47 2.28
C ILE A 73 13.12 15.91 1.03
N ARG A 74 12.55 17.13 1.04
CA ARG A 74 11.64 17.60 -0.01
C ARG A 74 12.23 17.56 -1.41
N GLU A 75 13.40 18.16 -1.60
CA GLU A 75 14.07 18.22 -2.91
C GLU A 75 14.41 16.83 -3.44
N HIS A 76 14.91 15.94 -2.56
CA HIS A 76 15.20 14.57 -2.95
C HIS A 76 13.95 13.78 -3.32
N HIS A 77 12.84 14.02 -2.61
CA HIS A 77 11.55 13.38 -2.89
C HIS A 77 11.02 13.77 -4.28
N GLU A 78 11.03 15.07 -4.61
CA GLU A 78 10.64 15.54 -5.95
C GLU A 78 11.52 14.92 -7.05
N GLN A 79 12.81 14.76 -6.79
CA GLN A 79 13.74 14.14 -7.73
C GLN A 79 13.41 12.67 -7.97
N VAL A 80 13.18 11.88 -6.92
CA VAL A 80 12.89 10.44 -7.08
C VAL A 80 11.52 10.18 -7.72
N ILE A 81 10.53 11.04 -7.52
CA ILE A 81 9.25 10.99 -8.25
C ILE A 81 9.49 11.19 -9.74
N LYS A 82 10.24 12.25 -10.11
CA LYS A 82 10.58 12.53 -11.51
C LYS A 82 11.36 11.39 -12.16
N ASP A 83 12.33 10.83 -11.43
CA ASP A 83 13.18 9.75 -11.94
C ASP A 83 12.38 8.45 -12.17
N MET A 84 11.53 8.05 -11.21
CA MET A 84 10.67 6.88 -11.34
C MET A 84 9.71 7.03 -12.53
N ILE A 85 8.94 8.14 -12.59
CA ILE A 85 8.00 8.36 -13.69
C ILE A 85 8.73 8.46 -15.03
N ALA A 86 9.87 9.15 -15.09
CA ALA A 86 10.64 9.27 -16.33
C ALA A 86 11.13 7.91 -16.86
N ARG A 87 11.53 7.00 -15.96
CA ARG A 87 11.95 5.63 -16.27
C ARG A 87 10.76 4.78 -16.74
N ASP A 88 9.64 4.84 -16.01
CA ASP A 88 8.59 3.81 -16.11
C ASP A 88 7.35 4.22 -16.92
N LYS A 89 7.23 5.50 -17.32
CA LYS A 89 6.08 6.05 -18.09
C LYS A 89 5.61 5.26 -19.31
N ASN A 90 6.47 4.44 -19.92
CA ASN A 90 6.14 3.65 -21.11
C ASN A 90 5.69 2.21 -20.79
N HIS A 91 5.66 1.81 -19.52
CA HIS A 91 5.22 0.50 -19.11
C HIS A 91 3.68 0.46 -19.02
N PRO A 92 2.98 -0.34 -19.85
CA PRO A 92 1.54 -0.53 -19.73
C PRO A 92 1.12 -1.25 -18.45
N CYS A 93 2.02 -2.01 -17.80
CA CYS A 93 1.71 -2.64 -16.52
C CYS A 93 1.52 -1.63 -15.39
N VAL A 94 2.15 -0.46 -15.46
CA VAL A 94 2.02 0.57 -14.43
C VAL A 94 0.72 1.36 -14.67
N VAL A 95 -0.20 1.26 -13.70
CA VAL A 95 -1.52 1.90 -13.79
C VAL A 95 -1.77 2.96 -12.73
N MET A 96 -0.93 3.02 -11.69
CA MET A 96 -1.06 3.97 -10.59
C MET A 96 0.31 4.24 -9.95
N TRP A 97 0.52 5.49 -9.53
CA TRP A 97 1.73 5.93 -8.85
C TRP A 97 1.48 6.09 -7.34
N SER A 98 2.36 5.53 -6.51
CA SER A 98 2.36 5.74 -5.07
C SER A 98 3.48 6.70 -4.68
N LEU A 99 3.10 7.82 -4.05
CA LEU A 99 4.03 8.86 -3.60
C LEU A 99 4.83 8.46 -2.36
N GLY A 100 4.48 7.35 -1.70
CA GLY A 100 5.18 6.91 -0.51
C GLY A 100 4.31 6.05 0.39
N ASN A 101 4.89 5.67 1.52
CA ASN A 101 4.29 4.73 2.46
C ASN A 101 4.35 5.23 3.90
N GLU A 102 3.20 5.16 4.57
CA GLU A 102 3.03 5.37 6.00
C GLU A 102 3.70 6.63 6.57
N PRO A 103 3.47 7.83 5.99
CA PRO A 103 3.89 9.07 6.62
C PRO A 103 2.97 9.46 7.77
N ASP A 104 3.43 10.37 8.63
CA ASP A 104 2.61 10.93 9.71
C ASP A 104 1.63 11.97 9.18
N THR A 105 0.40 11.56 8.87
CA THR A 105 -0.65 12.44 8.34
C THR A 105 -1.63 12.97 9.41
N GLU A 106 -1.57 12.44 10.64
CA GLU A 106 -2.56 12.76 11.69
C GLU A 106 -2.08 13.79 12.72
N ASN A 107 -0.77 13.83 13.02
CA ASN A 107 -0.25 14.71 14.07
C ASN A 107 -0.08 16.15 13.60
N PHE A 108 0.24 16.33 12.31
CA PHE A 108 0.41 17.64 11.66
C PHE A 108 -0.36 17.72 10.33
N PRO A 109 -1.71 17.67 10.33
CA PRO A 109 -2.49 17.47 9.09
C PRO A 109 -2.25 18.53 8.01
N GLU A 110 -2.16 19.81 8.38
CA GLU A 110 -1.91 20.90 7.43
C GLU A 110 -0.50 20.83 6.84
N SER A 111 0.53 20.63 7.67
CA SER A 111 1.90 20.47 7.18
C SER A 111 2.07 19.24 6.31
N ALA A 112 1.37 18.15 6.63
CA ALA A 112 1.32 16.96 5.80
C ALA A 112 0.67 17.30 4.44
N TYR A 113 -0.45 18.02 4.41
CA TYR A 113 -1.09 18.42 3.15
C TYR A 113 -0.20 19.33 2.31
N GLU A 114 0.41 20.35 2.91
CA GLU A 114 1.35 21.27 2.21
C GLU A 114 2.58 20.52 1.66
N TYR A 115 2.99 19.43 2.30
CA TYR A 115 4.06 18.58 1.80
C TYR A 115 3.56 17.63 0.69
N TRP A 116 2.47 16.91 0.89
CA TRP A 116 2.08 15.83 -0.03
C TRP A 116 1.31 16.32 -1.27
N HIS A 117 0.51 17.38 -1.15
CA HIS A 117 -0.33 17.86 -2.24
C HIS A 117 0.48 18.38 -3.45
N PRO A 118 1.55 19.18 -3.30
CA PRO A 118 2.31 19.58 -4.47
C PRO A 118 3.14 18.44 -5.07
N LEU A 119 3.40 17.35 -4.32
CA LEU A 119 3.99 16.13 -4.89
C LEU A 119 2.98 15.33 -5.72
N TYR A 120 1.72 15.31 -5.30
CA TYR A 120 0.60 14.82 -6.11
C TYR A 120 0.48 15.61 -7.42
N GLU A 121 0.45 16.94 -7.35
CA GLU A 121 0.41 17.80 -8.55
C GLU A 121 1.62 17.53 -9.45
N LEU A 122 2.83 17.43 -8.87
CA LEU A 122 4.05 17.13 -9.61
C LEU A 122 3.97 15.78 -10.35
N ALA A 123 3.41 14.74 -9.74
CA ALA A 123 3.29 13.44 -10.37
C ALA A 123 2.36 13.50 -11.60
N HIS A 124 1.23 14.18 -11.49
CA HIS A 124 0.32 14.44 -12.63
C HIS A 124 0.97 15.28 -13.72
N GLU A 125 1.71 16.34 -13.36
CA GLU A 125 2.44 17.17 -14.33
C GLU A 125 3.54 16.40 -15.07
N THR A 126 4.14 15.40 -14.41
CA THR A 126 5.28 14.65 -14.93
C THR A 126 4.86 13.45 -15.80
N ASP A 127 3.74 12.78 -15.47
CA ASP A 127 3.28 11.61 -16.20
C ASP A 127 2.54 12.01 -17.51
N PRO A 128 3.05 11.66 -18.70
CA PRO A 128 2.38 11.96 -19.96
C PRO A 128 1.01 11.29 -20.13
N SER A 129 0.73 10.21 -19.39
CA SER A 129 -0.54 9.47 -19.47
C SER A 129 -1.54 9.85 -18.39
N ASP A 130 -1.16 10.76 -17.47
CA ASP A 130 -2.02 11.24 -16.39
C ASP A 130 -2.66 10.09 -15.58
N ARG A 131 -1.85 9.10 -15.20
CA ARG A 131 -2.32 7.94 -14.41
C ARG A 131 -2.71 8.39 -13.00
N PRO A 132 -3.64 7.68 -12.34
CA PRO A 132 -3.97 7.92 -10.94
C PRO A 132 -2.76 7.97 -10.01
N VAL A 133 -2.82 8.86 -9.02
CA VAL A 133 -1.82 9.03 -7.97
C VAL A 133 -2.43 8.73 -6.60
N THR A 134 -1.68 8.00 -5.78
CA THR A 134 -2.05 7.62 -4.41
C THR A 134 -0.94 7.93 -3.41
N LEU A 135 -1.31 7.93 -2.14
CA LEU A 135 -0.42 7.89 -0.99
C LEU A 135 -0.90 6.79 -0.06
N VAL A 136 -0.02 5.86 0.28
CA VAL A 136 -0.40 4.71 1.13
C VAL A 136 -0.33 5.11 2.60
N CYS A 137 -1.49 5.06 3.27
CA CYS A 137 -1.67 5.55 4.62
C CYS A 137 -1.59 4.44 5.66
N CYS A 138 -0.85 4.68 6.75
CA CYS A 138 -0.81 3.80 7.91
C CYS A 138 -2.17 3.72 8.62
N GLN A 139 -2.29 2.80 9.57
CA GLN A 139 -3.42 2.77 10.49
C GLN A 139 -3.31 3.92 11.49
N ASN A 140 -4.12 4.97 11.30
CA ASN A 140 -4.10 6.23 12.05
C ASN A 140 -5.52 6.67 12.47
N ASN A 141 -5.65 7.86 13.07
CA ASN A 141 -6.94 8.53 13.18
C ASN A 141 -7.36 9.16 11.84
N TYR A 142 -8.07 8.38 11.04
CA TYR A 142 -8.56 8.77 9.71
C TYR A 142 -9.46 10.02 9.70
N GLU A 143 -10.07 10.41 10.82
CA GLU A 143 -10.88 11.64 10.90
C GLU A 143 -10.01 12.90 10.80
N LYS A 144 -8.78 12.84 11.34
CA LYS A 144 -7.80 13.93 11.30
C LYS A 144 -7.01 14.00 10.00
N ASP A 145 -6.81 12.87 9.35
CA ASP A 145 -6.05 12.79 8.10
C ASP A 145 -6.81 13.46 6.96
N ILE A 146 -6.34 14.63 6.52
CA ILE A 146 -6.89 15.38 5.39
C ILE A 146 -6.18 15.08 4.06
N VAL A 147 -5.06 14.36 4.08
CA VAL A 147 -4.20 14.10 2.93
C VAL A 147 -4.70 12.90 2.14
N THR A 148 -4.85 11.76 2.79
CA THR A 148 -5.12 10.47 2.14
C THR A 148 -6.42 10.49 1.34
N ARG A 149 -7.46 11.15 1.87
CA ARG A 149 -8.76 11.31 1.20
C ARG A 149 -8.74 12.21 -0.04
N SER A 150 -7.68 12.99 -0.23
CA SER A 150 -7.53 13.91 -1.37
C SER A 150 -6.96 13.23 -2.62
N MET A 151 -6.34 12.06 -2.48
CA MET A 151 -5.74 11.29 -3.57
C MET A 151 -6.79 10.76 -4.56
N ASP A 152 -6.36 10.31 -5.75
CA ASP A 152 -7.29 9.78 -6.77
C ASP A 152 -7.94 8.47 -6.33
N VAL A 153 -7.12 7.59 -5.76
CA VAL A 153 -7.52 6.33 -5.14
C VAL A 153 -7.03 6.34 -3.71
N VAL A 154 -7.92 6.04 -2.77
CA VAL A 154 -7.57 5.95 -1.35
C VAL A 154 -6.94 4.59 -1.08
N CYS A 155 -5.70 4.57 -0.61
CA CYS A 155 -4.97 3.36 -0.26
C CYS A 155 -4.65 3.34 1.24
N ILE A 156 -5.13 2.30 1.93
CA ILE A 156 -5.04 2.19 3.39
C ILE A 156 -4.37 0.89 3.81
N ASN A 157 -3.51 0.96 4.83
CA ASN A 157 -2.91 -0.19 5.49
C ASN A 157 -3.63 -0.45 6.81
N ARG A 158 -4.25 -1.61 7.00
CA ARG A 158 -5.04 -1.90 8.20
C ARG A 158 -4.76 -3.28 8.76
N TYR A 159 -4.48 -3.32 10.06
CA TYR A 159 -4.10 -4.53 10.79
C TYR A 159 -5.09 -4.81 11.94
N TYR A 160 -6.39 -4.56 11.71
CA TYR A 160 -7.46 -4.90 12.64
C TYR A 160 -7.48 -6.41 12.92
N GLY A 161 -7.42 -6.81 14.19
CA GLY A 161 -7.32 -8.21 14.60
C GLY A 161 -5.89 -8.71 14.79
N TRP A 162 -4.89 -7.92 14.39
CA TRP A 162 -3.47 -8.21 14.59
C TRP A 162 -2.83 -7.26 15.59
N TYR A 163 -2.46 -6.03 15.17
CA TYR A 163 -1.80 -5.04 16.05
C TYR A 163 -2.75 -4.39 17.05
N ASN A 164 -4.04 -4.33 16.73
CA ASN A 164 -5.10 -3.94 17.65
C ASN A 164 -6.22 -4.97 17.62
N LEU A 165 -6.98 -5.05 18.72
CA LEU A 165 -8.04 -6.05 18.89
C LEU A 165 -7.54 -7.48 18.64
N SER A 166 -6.29 -7.74 19.07
CA SER A 166 -5.50 -8.91 18.72
C SER A 166 -6.22 -10.23 19.03
N GLY A 167 -6.38 -11.09 18.02
CA GLY A 167 -7.02 -12.40 18.15
C GLY A 167 -8.56 -12.38 18.15
N ASP A 168 -9.20 -11.22 18.29
CA ASP A 168 -10.66 -11.07 18.23
C ASP A 168 -11.11 -10.55 16.87
N LEU A 169 -11.39 -11.49 15.96
CA LEU A 169 -11.82 -11.18 14.60
C LEU A 169 -13.26 -10.64 14.51
N ASP A 170 -14.09 -10.84 15.54
CA ASP A 170 -15.43 -10.25 15.62
C ASP A 170 -15.31 -8.74 15.87
N ALA A 171 -14.50 -8.36 16.87
CA ALA A 171 -14.19 -6.96 17.15
C ALA A 171 -13.42 -6.29 16.01
N ALA A 172 -12.47 -7.01 15.38
CA ALA A 172 -11.73 -6.51 14.22
C ALA A 172 -12.66 -6.15 13.05
N CYS A 173 -13.58 -7.03 12.70
CA CYS A 173 -14.58 -6.77 11.66
C CYS A 173 -15.48 -5.58 12.02
N TYR A 174 -15.83 -5.42 13.30
CA TYR A 174 -16.62 -4.28 13.76
C TYR A 174 -15.84 -2.96 13.59
N GLY A 175 -14.58 -2.91 14.04
CA GLY A 175 -13.70 -1.75 13.90
C GLY A 175 -13.46 -1.37 12.43
N LEU A 176 -13.15 -2.35 11.58
CA LEU A 176 -12.99 -2.15 10.14
C LEU A 176 -14.26 -1.58 9.51
N ASN A 177 -15.45 -2.09 9.85
CA ASN A 177 -16.70 -1.61 9.27
C ASN A 177 -17.02 -0.15 9.66
N LEU A 178 -16.68 0.28 10.87
CA LEU A 178 -16.84 1.67 11.27
C LEU A 178 -15.99 2.61 10.40
N GLU A 179 -14.76 2.20 10.09
CA GLU A 179 -13.88 2.97 9.22
C GLU A 179 -14.36 2.92 7.75
N LEU A 180 -14.82 1.77 7.26
CA LEU A 180 -15.40 1.67 5.91
C LEU A 180 -16.65 2.54 5.75
N ASP A 181 -17.48 2.70 6.79
CA ASP A 181 -18.62 3.63 6.79
C ASP A 181 -18.19 5.10 6.69
N PHE A 182 -16.99 5.44 7.17
CA PHE A 182 -16.39 6.76 6.98
C PHE A 182 -15.90 6.94 5.54
N TRP A 183 -15.22 5.92 4.98
CA TRP A 183 -14.68 5.98 3.63
C TRP A 183 -15.75 6.02 2.54
N GLU A 184 -16.89 5.35 2.74
CA GLU A 184 -18.03 5.43 1.82
C GLU A 184 -18.52 6.87 1.60
N LYS A 185 -18.44 7.72 2.64
CA LYS A 185 -18.86 9.12 2.58
C LYS A 185 -17.90 10.01 1.80
N GLN A 186 -16.67 9.56 1.54
CA GLN A 186 -15.67 10.34 0.79
C GLN A 186 -15.90 10.26 -0.73
N ASN A 187 -16.74 9.33 -1.22
CA ASN A 187 -17.06 9.14 -2.64
C ASN A 187 -15.79 8.99 -3.53
N LYS A 188 -14.81 8.23 -3.02
CA LYS A 188 -13.57 7.87 -3.70
C LYS A 188 -13.46 6.34 -3.82
N PRO A 189 -12.81 5.81 -4.86
CA PRO A 189 -12.43 4.40 -4.87
C PRO A 189 -11.43 4.13 -3.74
N VAL A 190 -11.60 3.01 -3.04
CA VAL A 190 -10.76 2.63 -1.90
C VAL A 190 -10.15 1.25 -2.14
N MET A 191 -8.88 1.11 -1.76
CA MET A 191 -8.16 -0.15 -1.74
C MET A 191 -7.49 -0.36 -0.38
N ILE A 192 -7.41 -1.61 0.06
CA ILE A 192 -6.48 -1.98 1.12
C ILE A 192 -5.15 -2.38 0.49
N THR A 193 -4.06 -1.74 0.90
CA THR A 193 -2.74 -1.92 0.27
C THR A 193 -1.77 -2.72 1.12
N GLU A 194 -2.08 -2.89 2.42
CA GLU A 194 -1.44 -3.84 3.31
C GLU A 194 -2.44 -4.29 4.38
N TYR A 195 -2.51 -5.61 4.57
CA TYR A 195 -3.18 -6.24 5.70
C TYR A 195 -2.70 -7.67 5.80
N GLY A 196 -2.38 -8.11 7.01
CA GLY A 196 -1.92 -9.47 7.21
C GLY A 196 -1.80 -9.81 8.68
N ALA A 197 -1.52 -11.08 8.89
CA ALA A 197 -1.17 -11.63 10.19
C ALA A 197 0.06 -12.51 10.00
N ASP A 198 1.08 -12.33 10.83
CA ASP A 198 2.23 -13.22 10.84
C ASP A 198 1.76 -14.66 11.08
N ALA A 199 2.25 -15.58 10.26
CA ALA A 199 1.99 -17.01 10.39
C ALA A 199 3.31 -17.76 10.26
N VAL A 200 3.55 -18.69 11.19
CA VAL A 200 4.75 -19.52 11.17
C VAL A 200 4.40 -20.87 10.56
N ALA A 201 4.99 -21.17 9.40
CA ALA A 201 4.75 -22.44 8.71
C ALA A 201 4.98 -23.63 9.65
N GLY A 202 3.98 -24.51 9.73
CA GLY A 202 3.95 -25.69 10.59
C GLY A 202 3.42 -25.46 12.02
N ILE A 203 3.06 -24.23 12.40
CA ILE A 203 2.26 -23.98 13.60
C ILE A 203 0.78 -24.16 13.23
N HIS A 204 0.19 -25.24 13.75
CA HIS A 204 -1.23 -25.56 13.59
C HIS A 204 -1.92 -25.62 14.94
N GLU A 205 -3.12 -25.05 15.00
CA GLU A 205 -3.94 -25.07 16.21
C GLU A 205 -5.37 -25.55 15.92
N CYS A 206 -6.00 -26.19 16.90
CA CYS A 206 -7.40 -26.65 16.76
C CYS A 206 -8.40 -25.48 16.73
N VAL A 207 -7.99 -24.33 17.26
CA VAL A 207 -8.71 -23.05 17.19
C VAL A 207 -7.77 -22.06 16.49
N PRO A 208 -8.28 -21.14 15.64
CA PRO A 208 -7.44 -20.16 14.97
C PRO A 208 -6.82 -19.18 15.99
N GLU A 209 -5.61 -19.49 16.46
CA GLU A 209 -4.84 -18.64 17.38
C GLU A 209 -3.74 -17.88 16.64
N MET A 210 -3.38 -16.69 17.10
CA MET A 210 -2.35 -15.86 16.46
C MET A 210 -1.06 -16.65 16.19
N PHE A 211 -0.41 -16.39 15.05
CA PHE A 211 0.74 -17.13 14.50
C PHE A 211 0.46 -18.52 13.91
N SER A 212 -0.72 -19.10 14.10
CA SER A 212 -1.11 -20.35 13.41
C SER A 212 -1.49 -20.09 11.95
N GLU A 213 -1.31 -21.10 11.10
CA GLU A 213 -1.79 -21.07 9.70
C GLU A 213 -3.31 -20.88 9.65
N GLU A 214 -4.06 -21.50 10.57
CA GLU A 214 -5.52 -21.40 10.63
C GLU A 214 -5.98 -19.97 10.95
N PHE A 215 -5.24 -19.23 11.80
CA PHE A 215 -5.57 -17.84 12.10
C PHE A 215 -5.36 -16.92 10.90
N GLN A 216 -4.29 -17.11 10.13
CA GLN A 216 -4.07 -16.33 8.92
C GLN A 216 -5.20 -16.54 7.89
N VAL A 217 -5.65 -17.79 7.72
CA VAL A 217 -6.81 -18.09 6.87
C VAL A 217 -8.06 -17.39 7.36
N GLU A 218 -8.37 -17.48 8.65
CA GLU A 218 -9.57 -16.86 9.21
C GLU A 218 -9.48 -15.33 9.17
N PHE A 219 -8.31 -14.73 9.40
CA PHE A 219 -8.06 -13.30 9.26
C PHE A 219 -8.47 -12.79 7.86
N TYR A 220 -7.90 -13.38 6.79
CA TYR A 220 -8.23 -12.97 5.42
C TYR A 220 -9.70 -13.21 5.10
N LYS A 221 -10.23 -14.39 5.40
CA LYS A 221 -11.63 -14.73 5.12
C LYS A 221 -12.61 -13.75 5.77
N ARG A 222 -12.34 -13.34 7.01
CA ARG A 222 -13.22 -12.46 7.78
C ARG A 222 -13.18 -11.01 7.29
N GLN A 223 -11.98 -10.51 6.96
CA GLN A 223 -11.76 -9.18 6.42
C GLN A 223 -12.33 -9.05 5.00
N ASN A 224 -12.01 -10.00 4.11
CA ASN A 224 -12.45 -10.01 2.70
C ASN A 224 -13.99 -10.05 2.60
N ALA A 225 -14.65 -10.81 3.48
CA ALA A 225 -16.12 -10.81 3.55
C ALA A 225 -16.73 -9.44 3.92
N GLN A 226 -15.97 -8.52 4.52
CA GLN A 226 -16.43 -7.14 4.73
C GLN A 226 -16.20 -6.27 3.49
N PHE A 227 -15.08 -6.46 2.80
CA PHE A 227 -14.75 -5.73 1.57
C PHE A 227 -15.80 -5.98 0.48
N ASP A 228 -16.22 -7.24 0.27
CA ASP A 228 -17.23 -7.63 -0.71
C ASP A 228 -18.61 -6.96 -0.51
N LYS A 229 -18.88 -6.43 0.69
CA LYS A 229 -20.13 -5.72 0.99
C LYS A 229 -20.12 -4.26 0.49
N ARG A 230 -18.98 -3.74 0.06
CA ARG A 230 -18.76 -2.31 -0.22
C ARG A 230 -18.49 -2.08 -1.71
N LYS A 231 -19.42 -1.43 -2.42
CA LYS A 231 -19.26 -1.18 -3.87
C LYS A 231 -18.11 -0.23 -4.22
N PHE A 232 -17.72 0.65 -3.30
CA PHE A 232 -16.63 1.61 -3.51
C PHE A 232 -15.23 0.99 -3.27
N PHE A 233 -15.19 -0.22 -2.71
CA PHE A 233 -13.95 -0.95 -2.45
C PHE A 233 -13.56 -1.71 -3.72
N ILE A 234 -12.40 -1.38 -4.28
CA ILE A 234 -12.03 -1.79 -5.65
C ILE A 234 -10.82 -2.72 -5.72
N GLY A 235 -10.14 -2.99 -4.60
CA GLY A 235 -8.99 -3.88 -4.61
C GLY A 235 -8.33 -4.10 -3.25
N GLU A 236 -7.54 -5.17 -3.19
CA GLU A 236 -6.82 -5.62 -2.01
C GLU A 236 -5.43 -6.13 -2.37
N HIS A 237 -4.41 -5.67 -1.64
CA HIS A 237 -3.04 -6.20 -1.67
C HIS A 237 -2.72 -6.81 -0.31
N VAL A 238 -2.41 -8.11 -0.37
CA VAL A 238 -2.14 -9.01 0.76
C VAL A 238 -0.67 -8.93 1.16
#